data_AF-A0AAP0IE44-F1
#
_entry.id   AF-A0AAP0IE44-F1
#
_cell.length_a   1.000
_cell.length_b   1.000
_cell.length_c   1.000
_cell.angle_alpha   90.00
_cell.angle_beta   90.00
_cell.angle_gamma   90.00
#
_symmetry.space_group_name_H-M   'P 1'
#
loop_
_entity.id
_entity.type
_entity.pdbx_description
1 polymer ?
#
loop_
_entity_poly.entity_id
_entity_poly.type
_entity_poly.pdbx_seq_one_letter_code
_entity_poly.pdbx_strand_id
1 'polypeptide(L)'
;MGFDNECILNIQSLAGSIYVRVCRLLVHPNEALQSQCTHLYCKPCLTYVVSTTRACPYDGYLMTEADSKPLVESNKALAETIGKIAVHCLYHRSGCTWQGQLAECTSHCATCPYGNSPVVCNRCGTQIVHRQVQEHAQNCPGVQPQAQQAYVGQDSAALATAVSPEQKQITSQVATQASQAQPSQVTAALSSGQDQTQVNVNAQPQNATQAVPTAEQWYQQQQQQFQFQLT
;
A
#
# COMPACT_ATOMS: atom_id res chain seq x y z
N MET A 1 0.85 -3.51 -4.08
CA MET A 1 1.02 -3.09 -2.65
C MET A 1 2.08 -2.00 -2.61
N GLY A 2 2.35 -1.34 -1.48
CA GLY A 2 3.48 -0.41 -1.39
C GLY A 2 4.80 -1.14 -1.12
N PHE A 3 5.93 -0.48 -1.42
CA PHE A 3 7.28 -1.00 -1.21
C PHE A 3 7.78 -0.66 0.21
N ASP A 4 8.41 -1.63 0.87
CA ASP A 4 8.86 -1.49 2.27
C ASP A 4 9.98 -0.44 2.39
N ASN A 5 9.80 0.48 3.35
CA ASN A 5 10.71 1.59 3.58
C ASN A 5 12.13 1.15 3.97
N GLU A 6 12.26 0.02 4.66
CA GLU A 6 13.53 -0.59 5.05
C GLU A 6 14.36 -1.07 3.86
N CYS A 7 13.72 -1.27 2.70
CA CYS A 7 14.40 -1.69 1.48
C CYS A 7 14.86 -0.51 0.62
N ILE A 8 14.70 0.73 1.08
CA ILE A 8 15.10 1.93 0.35
C ILE A 8 16.49 2.38 0.81
N LEU A 9 17.45 2.47 -0.12
CA LEU A 9 18.84 2.82 0.21
C LEU A 9 19.02 4.25 0.75
N ASN A 10 18.27 5.21 0.19
CA ASN A 10 18.42 6.63 0.53
C ASN A 10 17.07 7.30 0.83
N ILE A 11 16.35 6.79 1.83
CA ILE A 11 14.99 7.23 2.15
C ILE A 11 14.87 8.74 2.42
N GLN A 12 15.87 9.36 3.06
CA GLN A 12 15.86 10.78 3.41
C GLN A 12 15.94 11.72 2.18
N SER A 13 16.41 11.21 1.05
CA SER A 13 16.53 11.98 -0.20
C SER A 13 15.23 12.00 -1.03
N LEU A 14 14.23 11.21 -0.61
CA LEU A 14 13.00 11.03 -1.37
C LEU A 14 11.93 12.05 -0.95
N ALA A 15 11.26 12.64 -1.94
CA ALA A 15 10.17 13.57 -1.70
C ALA A 15 8.98 12.85 -1.05
N GLY A 16 8.38 13.42 -0.01
CA GLY A 16 7.21 12.81 0.66
C GLY A 16 5.99 12.57 -0.24
N SER A 17 5.92 13.23 -1.39
CA SER A 17 4.83 13.13 -2.38
C SER A 17 4.77 11.78 -3.12
N ILE A 18 5.82 10.97 -3.06
CA ILE A 18 5.84 9.64 -3.71
C ILE A 18 5.34 8.51 -2.79
N TYR A 19 5.05 8.84 -1.53
CA TYR A 19 4.51 7.91 -0.55
C TYR A 19 2.99 8.03 -0.49
N VAL A 20 2.29 6.89 -0.40
CA VAL A 20 0.84 6.90 -0.17
C VAL A 20 0.57 7.32 1.26
N ARG A 21 -0.27 8.34 1.50
CA ARG A 21 -0.55 8.78 2.88
C ARG A 21 -1.25 7.76 3.75
N VAL A 22 -2.05 6.90 3.13
CA VAL A 22 -2.86 5.88 3.82
C VAL A 22 -1.95 4.78 4.38
N CYS A 23 -1.18 4.10 3.53
CA CYS A 23 -0.30 3.01 3.99
C CYS A 23 1.13 3.47 4.34
N ARG A 24 1.53 4.70 4.00
CA ARG A 24 2.87 5.29 4.20
C ARG A 24 4.01 4.53 3.54
N LEU A 25 3.68 3.78 2.49
CA LEU A 25 4.63 3.01 1.69
C LEU A 25 4.90 3.73 0.37
N LEU A 26 6.11 3.51 -0.16
CA LEU A 26 6.49 3.97 -1.49
C LEU A 26 5.65 3.26 -2.55
N VAL A 27 5.12 3.99 -3.54
CA VAL A 27 4.35 3.35 -4.63
C VAL A 27 5.25 2.66 -5.65
N HIS A 28 4.82 1.52 -6.18
CA HIS A 28 5.41 0.98 -7.39
C HIS A 28 4.92 1.78 -8.61
N PRO A 29 5.81 2.19 -9.52
CA PRO A 29 5.45 3.07 -10.63
C PRO A 29 4.36 2.48 -11.53
N ASN A 30 4.37 1.15 -11.72
CA ASN A 30 3.40 0.43 -12.57
C ASN A 30 2.05 0.14 -11.88
N GLU A 31 1.97 0.26 -10.54
CA GLU A 31 0.74 0.00 -9.77
C GLU A 31 0.14 1.28 -9.15
N ALA A 32 0.88 2.38 -9.22
CA ALA A 32 0.48 3.67 -8.67
C ALA A 32 -0.69 4.25 -9.48
N LEU A 33 -1.67 4.77 -8.76
CA LEU A 33 -2.78 5.53 -9.31
C LEU A 33 -2.63 6.99 -8.88
N GLN A 34 -2.70 7.90 -9.85
CA GLN A 34 -2.73 9.33 -9.62
C GLN A 34 -4.17 9.83 -9.70
N SER A 35 -4.58 10.53 -8.66
CA SER A 35 -5.87 11.23 -8.60
C SER A 35 -5.86 12.55 -9.37
N GLN A 36 -7.02 13.16 -9.60
CA GLN A 36 -7.11 14.50 -10.22
C GLN A 36 -6.37 15.58 -9.41
N CYS A 37 -6.34 15.46 -8.08
CA CYS A 37 -5.55 16.34 -7.22
C CYS A 37 -4.05 15.99 -7.19
N THR A 38 -3.57 15.16 -8.12
CA THR A 38 -2.17 14.76 -8.34
C THR A 38 -1.55 13.86 -7.26
N HIS A 39 -2.26 13.59 -6.16
CA HIS A 39 -1.82 12.68 -5.11
C HIS A 39 -1.84 11.21 -5.55
N LEU A 40 -0.89 10.43 -5.03
CA LEU A 40 -0.66 9.04 -5.41
C LEU A 40 -1.27 8.06 -4.40
N TYR A 41 -1.81 6.97 -4.94
CA TYR A 41 -2.43 5.90 -4.18
C TYR A 41 -2.01 4.55 -4.75
N CYS A 42 -1.88 3.54 -3.89
CA CYS A 42 -1.95 2.15 -4.34
C CYS A 42 -3.41 1.71 -4.41
N LYS A 43 -3.72 0.71 -5.24
CA LYS A 43 -5.11 0.26 -5.48
C LYS A 43 -5.92 0.01 -4.20
N PRO A 44 -5.44 -0.74 -3.18
CA PRO A 44 -6.19 -0.93 -1.94
C PRO A 44 -6.48 0.37 -1.18
N CYS A 45 -5.50 1.29 -1.16
CA CYS A 45 -5.66 2.58 -0.47
C CYS A 45 -6.64 3.49 -1.20
N LEU A 46 -6.63 3.50 -2.53
CA LEU A 46 -7.61 4.24 -3.30
C LEU A 46 -9.03 3.71 -3.04
N THR A 47 -9.23 2.40 -3.16
CA THR A 47 -10.54 1.77 -2.90
C THR A 47 -11.02 2.06 -1.48
N TYR A 48 -10.13 2.03 -0.48
CA TYR A 48 -10.47 2.42 0.89
C TYR A 48 -10.95 3.88 0.98
N VAL A 49 -10.22 4.83 0.40
CA VAL A 49 -10.56 6.26 0.42
C VAL A 49 -11.89 6.52 -0.28
N VAL A 50 -12.08 5.97 -1.49
CA VAL A 50 -13.33 6.14 -2.26
C VAL A 50 -14.52 5.48 -1.57
N SER A 51 -14.32 4.39 -0.82
CA SER A 51 -15.40 3.72 -0.09
C SER A 51 -15.76 4.40 1.22
N THR A 52 -14.84 5.17 1.81
CA THR A 52 -15.01 5.77 3.15
C THR A 52 -15.22 7.28 3.07
N THR A 53 -14.15 8.05 2.87
CA THR A 53 -14.18 9.51 2.92
C THR A 53 -14.64 10.16 1.63
N ARG A 54 -14.47 9.47 0.47
CA ARG A 54 -14.73 10.01 -0.89
C ARG A 54 -14.00 11.32 -1.20
N ALA A 55 -12.99 11.63 -0.40
CA ALA A 55 -12.22 12.85 -0.48
C ALA A 55 -10.76 12.55 -0.19
N CYS A 56 -9.89 13.19 -0.96
CA CYS A 56 -8.44 13.14 -0.81
C CYS A 56 -8.04 13.59 0.61
N PRO A 57 -7.26 12.78 1.35
CA PRO A 57 -6.84 13.14 2.71
C PRO A 57 -5.88 14.35 2.79
N TYR A 58 -5.31 14.79 1.66
CA TYR A 58 -4.36 15.90 1.62
C TYR A 58 -5.04 17.27 1.52
N ASP A 59 -6.05 17.38 0.66
CA ASP A 59 -6.65 18.66 0.28
C ASP A 59 -8.19 18.65 0.29
N GLY A 60 -8.81 17.50 0.61
CA GLY A 60 -10.27 17.35 0.66
C GLY A 60 -10.94 17.26 -0.70
N TYR A 61 -10.17 17.18 -1.80
CA TYR A 61 -10.75 17.10 -3.15
C TYR A 61 -11.57 15.82 -3.32
N LEU A 62 -12.78 15.93 -3.90
CA LEU A 62 -13.65 14.77 -4.10
C LEU A 62 -13.00 13.76 -5.05
N MET A 63 -13.08 12.48 -4.70
CA MET A 63 -12.42 11.42 -5.45
C MET A 63 -13.36 10.25 -5.70
N THR A 64 -13.39 9.80 -6.95
CA THR A 64 -13.95 8.51 -7.35
C THR A 64 -12.88 7.63 -8.00
N GLU A 65 -13.13 6.34 -8.15
CA GLU A 65 -12.17 5.45 -8.83
C GLU A 65 -11.98 5.82 -10.31
N ALA A 66 -13.03 6.30 -10.98
CA ALA A 66 -13.00 6.74 -12.38
C ALA A 66 -12.13 7.99 -12.59
N ASP A 67 -11.93 8.78 -11.54
CA ASP A 67 -11.13 10.00 -11.55
C ASP A 67 -9.63 9.74 -11.34
N SER A 68 -9.25 8.47 -11.11
CA SER A 68 -7.87 8.06 -10.94
C SER A 68 -7.33 7.42 -12.22
N LYS A 69 -6.08 7.72 -12.55
CA LYS A 69 -5.38 7.16 -13.72
C LYS A 69 -4.09 6.47 -13.30
N PRO A 70 -3.64 5.41 -14.00
CA PRO A 70 -2.31 4.85 -13.80
C PRO A 70 -1.23 5.93 -13.91
N LEU A 71 -0.29 5.95 -12.98
CA LEU A 71 0.76 6.97 -12.93
C LEU A 71 1.61 6.99 -14.22
N VAL A 72 1.86 5.82 -14.80
CA VAL A 72 2.59 5.68 -16.07
C VAL A 72 1.88 6.40 -17.24
N GLU A 73 0.56 6.56 -17.16
CA GLU A 73 -0.25 7.26 -18.17
C GLU A 73 -0.41 8.75 -17.86
N SER A 74 -0.59 9.11 -16.58
CA SER A 74 -0.85 10.50 -16.17
C SER A 74 0.42 11.34 -16.04
N ASN A 75 1.51 10.76 -15.54
CA ASN A 75 2.78 11.44 -15.33
C ASN A 75 3.96 10.46 -15.46
N LYS A 76 4.33 10.20 -16.72
CA LYS A 76 5.45 9.31 -17.07
C LYS A 76 6.78 9.73 -16.44
N ALA A 77 7.09 11.03 -16.39
CA ALA A 77 8.34 11.52 -15.81
C ALA A 77 8.45 11.20 -14.31
N LEU A 78 7.35 11.33 -13.56
CA LEU A 78 7.30 10.94 -12.16
C LEU A 78 7.41 9.42 -12.00
N ALA A 79 6.73 8.64 -12.85
CA ALA A 79 6.84 7.19 -12.86
C ALA A 79 8.29 6.72 -13.08
N GLU A 80 9.00 7.32 -14.04
CA GLU A 80 10.41 7.04 -14.31
C GLU A 80 11.32 7.44 -13.15
N THR A 81 11.05 8.58 -12.51
CA THR A 81 11.80 9.05 -11.34
C THR A 81 11.65 8.08 -10.17
N ILE A 82 10.42 7.64 -9.88
CA ILE A 82 10.15 6.62 -8.87
C ILE A 82 10.83 5.29 -9.24
N GLY A 83 10.78 4.91 -10.52
CA GLY A 83 11.42 3.69 -11.02
C GLY A 83 12.93 3.64 -10.79
N LYS A 84 13.62 4.80 -10.84
CA LYS A 84 15.08 4.93 -10.65
C LYS A 84 15.53 4.92 -9.19
N ILE A 85 14.60 4.92 -8.23
CA ILE A 85 14.95 4.89 -6.80
C ILE A 85 15.75 3.63 -6.51
N ALA A 86 16.92 3.82 -5.90
CA ALA A 86 17.80 2.72 -5.53
C ALA A 86 17.23 1.97 -4.31
N VAL A 87 17.08 0.66 -4.45
CA VAL A 87 16.48 -0.21 -3.43
C VAL A 87 17.27 -1.50 -3.28
N HIS A 88 17.13 -2.11 -2.10
CA HIS A 88 17.46 -3.51 -1.86
C HIS A 88 16.33 -4.42 -2.33
N CYS A 89 16.65 -5.68 -2.57
CA CYS A 89 15.66 -6.74 -2.71
C CYS A 89 14.73 -6.79 -1.49
N LEU A 90 13.46 -7.10 -1.69
CA LEU A 90 12.50 -7.31 -0.58
C LEU A 90 12.97 -8.39 0.41
N TYR A 91 13.74 -9.36 -0.08
CA TYR A 91 14.30 -10.44 0.74
C TYR A 91 15.70 -10.12 1.31
N HIS A 92 16.09 -8.84 1.40
CA HIS A 92 17.40 -8.47 1.97
C HIS A 92 17.59 -9.01 3.40
N ARG A 93 16.52 -9.02 4.20
CA ARG A 93 16.54 -9.55 5.58
C ARG A 93 16.77 -11.07 5.62
N SER A 94 16.49 -11.77 4.53
CA SER A 94 16.81 -13.20 4.38
C SER A 94 18.23 -13.45 3.87
N GLY A 95 19.00 -12.40 3.56
CA GLY A 95 20.38 -12.49 3.09
C GLY A 95 20.57 -12.14 1.62
N CYS A 96 19.53 -11.68 0.91
CA CYS A 96 19.71 -11.20 -0.46
C CYS A 96 20.52 -9.90 -0.47
N THR A 97 21.67 -9.90 -1.13
CA THR A 97 22.53 -8.71 -1.27
C THR A 97 22.24 -7.90 -2.53
N TRP A 98 21.25 -8.31 -3.32
CA TRP A 98 20.90 -7.60 -4.54
C TRP A 98 20.39 -6.19 -4.22
N GLN A 99 20.87 -5.24 -5.00
CA GLN A 99 20.44 -3.85 -5.01
C GLN A 99 20.34 -3.38 -6.46
N GLY A 100 19.42 -2.48 -6.72
CA GLY A 100 19.16 -1.99 -8.07
C GLY A 100 18.06 -0.93 -8.07
N GLN A 101 17.49 -0.67 -9.24
CA GLN A 101 16.39 0.28 -9.37
C GLN A 101 15.07 -0.36 -8.96
N LEU A 102 14.14 0.42 -8.40
CA LEU A 102 12.82 -0.06 -8.00
C LEU A 102 12.06 -0.72 -9.17
N ALA A 103 12.24 -0.21 -10.39
CA ALA A 103 11.66 -0.80 -11.60
C ALA A 103 12.16 -2.24 -11.88
N GLU A 104 13.38 -2.58 -11.48
CA GLU A 104 14.00 -3.91 -11.66
C GLU A 104 13.76 -4.82 -10.45
N CYS A 105 13.44 -4.24 -9.29
CA CYS A 105 13.28 -4.98 -8.05
C CYS A 105 12.14 -6.00 -8.13
N THR A 106 11.03 -5.67 -8.80
CA THR A 106 9.90 -6.59 -8.96
C THR A 106 10.29 -7.85 -9.74
N SER A 107 11.04 -7.72 -10.85
CA SER A 107 11.46 -8.86 -11.66
C SER A 107 12.52 -9.70 -10.94
N HIS A 108 13.43 -9.05 -10.20
CA HIS A 108 14.37 -9.74 -9.33
C HIS A 108 13.65 -10.54 -8.24
N CYS A 109 12.72 -9.92 -7.49
CA CYS A 109 12.01 -10.57 -6.39
C CYS A 109 11.14 -11.76 -6.84
N ALA A 110 10.72 -11.80 -8.11
CA ALA A 110 10.00 -12.93 -8.66
C ALA A 110 10.87 -14.20 -8.77
N THR A 111 12.18 -14.05 -8.99
CA THR A 111 13.15 -15.13 -9.21
C THR A 111 14.20 -15.25 -8.11
N CYS A 112 14.14 -14.40 -7.09
CA CYS A 112 15.13 -14.35 -6.03
C CYS A 112 15.13 -15.67 -5.21
N PRO A 113 16.30 -16.34 -5.05
CA PRO A 113 16.38 -17.60 -4.31
C PRO A 113 16.03 -17.44 -2.82
N TYR A 114 16.30 -16.27 -2.25
CA TYR A 114 15.96 -15.93 -0.86
C TYR A 114 14.45 -15.73 -0.64
N GLY A 115 13.66 -15.63 -1.71
CA GLY A 115 12.19 -15.62 -1.59
C GLY A 115 11.64 -16.93 -1.05
N ASN A 116 12.36 -18.04 -1.23
CA ASN A 116 12.02 -19.37 -0.72
C ASN A 116 12.60 -19.65 0.68
N SER A 117 13.31 -18.70 1.28
CA SER A 117 13.90 -18.89 2.61
C SER A 117 12.81 -19.10 3.67
N PRO A 118 12.98 -20.07 4.58
CA PRO A 118 12.03 -20.30 5.65
C PRO A 118 12.06 -19.15 6.65
N VAL A 119 10.89 -18.65 7.02
CA VAL A 119 10.68 -17.67 8.09
C VAL A 119 9.61 -18.18 9.05
N VAL A 120 9.76 -17.90 10.33
CA VAL A 120 8.79 -18.32 11.35
C VAL A 120 7.79 -17.19 11.57
N CYS A 121 6.50 -17.49 11.49
CA CYS A 121 5.48 -16.53 11.85
C CYS A 121 5.48 -16.30 13.37
N ASN A 122 5.69 -15.05 13.80
CA ASN A 122 5.70 -14.70 15.22
C ASN A 122 4.32 -14.84 15.91
N ARG A 123 3.22 -14.99 15.14
CA ARG A 123 1.86 -15.11 15.70
C ARG A 123 1.43 -16.55 15.94
N CYS A 124 1.75 -17.46 15.03
CA CYS A 124 1.32 -18.87 15.12
C CYS A 124 2.47 -19.88 15.20
N GLY A 125 3.73 -19.43 15.11
CA GLY A 125 4.92 -20.29 15.17
C GLY A 125 5.16 -21.17 13.93
N THR A 126 4.29 -21.12 12.93
CA THR A 126 4.43 -21.92 11.70
C THR A 126 5.59 -21.39 10.85
N GLN A 127 6.44 -22.31 10.37
CA GLN A 127 7.45 -22.00 9.36
C GLN A 127 6.77 -21.87 7.99
N ILE A 128 6.97 -20.72 7.35
CA ILE A 128 6.43 -20.39 6.03
C ILE A 128 7.56 -19.90 5.14
N VAL A 129 7.34 -19.94 3.83
CA VAL A 129 8.26 -19.34 2.87
C VAL A 129 8.15 -17.81 2.95
N HIS A 130 9.27 -17.07 2.90
CA HIS A 130 9.26 -15.60 3.02
C HIS A 130 8.30 -14.94 2.02
N ARG A 131 8.29 -15.37 0.74
CA ARG A 131 7.35 -14.87 -0.26
C ARG A 131 5.86 -15.09 0.08
N GLN A 132 5.55 -16.10 0.90
CA GLN A 132 4.19 -16.44 1.33
C GLN A 132 3.75 -15.68 2.59
N VAL A 133 4.62 -14.86 3.20
CA VAL A 133 4.29 -14.12 4.44
C VAL A 133 3.04 -13.26 4.28
N GLN A 134 2.88 -12.59 3.14
CA GLN A 134 1.74 -11.71 2.91
C GLN A 134 0.41 -12.47 2.83
N GLU A 135 0.40 -13.62 2.16
CA GLU A 135 -0.76 -14.50 2.07
C GLU A 135 -1.07 -15.10 3.44
N HIS A 136 -0.04 -15.63 4.12
CA HIS A 136 -0.18 -16.15 5.47
C HIS A 136 -0.77 -15.12 6.43
N ALA A 137 -0.37 -13.84 6.35
CA ALA A 137 -0.88 -12.79 7.23
C ALA A 137 -2.41 -12.62 7.16
N GLN A 138 -3.04 -12.93 6.01
CA GLN A 138 -4.50 -12.86 5.85
C GLN A 138 -5.23 -14.08 6.42
N ASN A 139 -4.55 -15.23 6.50
CA ASN A 139 -5.13 -16.50 6.90
C ASN A 139 -4.51 -17.06 8.20
N CYS A 140 -3.68 -16.26 8.89
CA CYS A 140 -2.90 -16.72 10.04
C CYS A 140 -3.85 -17.04 11.22
N PRO A 141 -3.84 -18.29 11.72
CA PRO A 141 -4.72 -18.70 12.82
C PRO A 141 -4.39 -17.99 14.14
N GLY A 142 -3.15 -17.48 14.28
CA GLY A 142 -2.71 -16.71 15.45
C GLY A 142 -3.24 -15.26 15.49
N VAL A 143 -4.08 -14.85 14.54
CA VAL A 143 -4.76 -13.54 14.52
C VAL A 143 -6.16 -13.62 15.13
N GLN A 144 -6.59 -14.78 15.65
CA GLN A 144 -7.83 -14.85 16.42
C GLN A 144 -7.80 -13.85 17.60
N PRO A 145 -8.80 -12.97 17.75
CA PRO A 145 -8.92 -12.13 18.93
C PRO A 145 -9.02 -13.05 20.15
N GLN A 146 -8.07 -12.87 21.05
CA GLN A 146 -7.83 -13.68 22.23
C GLN A 146 -9.07 -13.70 23.13
N ALA A 147 -9.87 -14.75 23.03
CA ALA A 147 -10.66 -15.26 24.14
C ALA A 147 -10.20 -16.69 24.42
N GLN A 148 -9.71 -16.88 25.64
CA GLN A 148 -9.34 -18.14 26.28
C GLN A 148 -8.06 -18.81 25.77
N GLN A 149 -6.95 -18.40 26.38
CA GLN A 149 -5.89 -19.35 26.72
C GLN A 149 -6.46 -20.36 27.74
N ALA A 150 -6.46 -21.64 27.39
CA ALA A 150 -6.40 -22.72 28.34
C ALA A 150 -5.24 -23.63 27.94
N TYR A 151 -4.20 -23.58 28.77
CA TYR A 151 -3.06 -24.48 28.73
C TYR A 151 -3.42 -25.72 29.55
N VAL A 152 -3.65 -26.88 28.92
CA VAL A 152 -3.46 -28.19 29.55
C VAL A 152 -2.97 -29.18 28.49
N GLY A 153 -1.89 -29.90 28.82
CA GLY A 153 -1.15 -30.78 27.94
C GLY A 153 -1.73 -32.18 27.74
N GLN A 154 -1.14 -32.84 26.73
CA GLN A 154 -0.89 -34.27 26.49
C GLN A 154 -1.81 -35.32 27.15
N ASP A 155 -2.50 -36.16 26.36
CA ASP A 155 -2.02 -37.52 25.99
C ASP A 155 -2.92 -38.21 24.91
N SER A 156 -2.25 -39.02 24.09
CA SER A 156 -2.59 -40.11 23.15
C SER A 156 -4.02 -40.52 22.72
N ALA A 157 -4.11 -40.74 21.39
CA ALA A 157 -4.64 -41.91 20.65
C ALA A 157 -6.10 -42.39 20.79
N ALA A 158 -6.83 -42.41 19.65
CA ALA A 158 -7.20 -43.65 18.93
C ALA A 158 -8.14 -43.38 17.72
N LEU A 159 -7.99 -44.24 16.71
CA LEU A 159 -8.76 -44.33 15.47
C LEU A 159 -10.27 -44.63 15.70
N ALA A 160 -11.12 -44.14 14.78
CA ALA A 160 -12.14 -44.98 14.14
C ALA A 160 -12.66 -44.36 12.83
N THR A 161 -12.61 -45.18 11.79
CA THR A 161 -13.19 -45.06 10.45
C THR A 161 -14.70 -45.21 10.48
N ALA A 162 -15.46 -44.49 9.63
CA ALA A 162 -16.65 -45.03 8.93
C ALA A 162 -17.34 -44.00 8.00
N VAL A 163 -17.22 -44.27 6.69
CA VAL A 163 -18.25 -44.30 5.61
C VAL A 163 -19.39 -43.26 5.51
N SER A 164 -19.41 -42.63 4.31
CA SER A 164 -20.54 -42.02 3.55
C SER A 164 -21.54 -43.10 3.03
N PRO A 165 -22.66 -42.85 2.30
CA PRO A 165 -22.98 -41.72 1.40
C PRO A 165 -24.50 -41.29 1.33
N GLU A 166 -24.85 -40.59 0.23
CA GLU A 166 -26.17 -40.44 -0.44
C GLU A 166 -26.84 -39.05 -0.25
N GLN A 167 -26.73 -38.05 -1.13
CA GLN A 167 -27.17 -37.89 -2.54
C GLN A 167 -28.65 -37.49 -2.70
N LYS A 168 -28.90 -36.30 -3.27
CA LYS A 168 -29.99 -36.05 -4.24
C LYS A 168 -29.80 -34.76 -5.05
N GLN A 169 -29.68 -34.95 -6.36
CA GLN A 169 -29.81 -33.97 -7.45
C GLN A 169 -31.24 -33.42 -7.60
N ILE A 170 -31.37 -32.33 -8.38
CA ILE A 170 -32.23 -32.09 -9.57
C ILE A 170 -32.09 -30.56 -9.86
N THR A 171 -31.41 -30.07 -10.89
CA THR A 171 -31.66 -30.05 -12.36
C THR A 171 -32.45 -28.81 -12.85
N SER A 172 -31.86 -28.10 -13.84
CA SER A 172 -32.49 -27.26 -14.91
C SER A 172 -33.13 -25.92 -14.52
N GLN A 173 -33.15 -24.83 -15.32
CA GLN A 173 -32.89 -24.59 -16.75
C GLN A 173 -32.84 -23.06 -17.02
N VAL A 174 -32.02 -22.66 -18.00
CA VAL A 174 -32.24 -21.70 -19.12
C VAL A 174 -33.25 -20.54 -18.96
N ALA A 175 -32.78 -19.30 -19.17
CA ALA A 175 -33.45 -18.31 -20.06
C ALA A 175 -32.54 -17.11 -20.38
N THR A 176 -32.24 -16.98 -21.67
CA THR A 176 -31.88 -15.76 -22.40
C THR A 176 -32.93 -14.65 -22.24
N GLN A 177 -32.51 -13.39 -22.18
CA GLN A 177 -33.17 -12.29 -22.88
C GLN A 177 -32.25 -11.06 -23.01
N ALA A 178 -32.24 -10.53 -24.22
CA ALA A 178 -31.56 -9.32 -24.68
C ALA A 178 -32.58 -8.20 -24.87
N SER A 179 -32.15 -6.94 -24.71
CA SER A 179 -32.67 -5.70 -25.35
C SER A 179 -31.74 -4.56 -24.89
N GLN A 180 -31.00 -3.82 -25.74
CA GLN A 180 -31.44 -2.70 -26.58
C GLN A 180 -32.24 -1.64 -25.79
N ALA A 181 -32.00 -0.32 -25.81
CA ALA A 181 -31.18 0.57 -26.63
C ALA A 181 -31.07 1.96 -25.94
N GLN A 182 -29.90 2.60 -26.03
CA GLN A 182 -29.63 3.98 -26.53
C GLN A 182 -30.39 5.24 -25.95
N PRO A 183 -30.03 6.49 -26.33
CA PRO A 183 -29.51 7.51 -25.41
C PRO A 183 -30.45 8.72 -25.21
N SER A 184 -30.11 9.63 -24.30
CA SER A 184 -30.70 10.96 -24.25
C SER A 184 -29.65 12.03 -23.98
N GLN A 185 -29.53 12.94 -24.94
CA GLN A 185 -28.81 14.22 -24.87
C GLN A 185 -29.74 15.28 -24.27
N VAL A 186 -29.19 16.23 -23.49
CA VAL A 186 -29.56 17.68 -23.46
C VAL A 186 -28.34 18.41 -22.87
N THR A 187 -27.54 19.13 -23.66
CA THR A 187 -27.54 20.57 -23.97
C THR A 187 -26.85 21.47 -22.92
N ALA A 188 -26.05 22.39 -23.46
CA ALA A 188 -25.06 23.30 -22.89
C ALA A 188 -25.56 24.36 -21.88
N ALA A 189 -24.63 24.96 -21.15
CA ALA A 189 -24.42 26.41 -21.17
C ALA A 189 -23.11 26.85 -20.49
N LEU A 190 -22.47 27.84 -21.12
CA LEU A 190 -21.35 28.64 -20.65
C LEU A 190 -21.74 29.48 -19.42
N SER A 191 -20.74 29.81 -18.60
CA SER A 191 -20.75 31.05 -17.81
C SER A 191 -19.32 31.53 -17.56
N SER A 192 -19.03 32.67 -18.19
CA SER A 192 -17.86 33.52 -17.96
C SER A 192 -17.91 34.15 -16.56
N GLY A 193 -16.73 34.46 -16.01
CA GLY A 193 -16.60 35.30 -14.82
C GLY A 193 -15.14 35.64 -14.53
N GLN A 194 -14.74 36.85 -14.95
CA GLN A 194 -13.59 37.60 -14.46
C GLN A 194 -13.72 37.75 -12.91
N ASP A 195 -12.68 37.92 -12.09
CA ASP A 195 -11.78 39.06 -12.10
C ASP A 195 -10.63 38.87 -11.08
N GLN A 196 -9.74 39.86 -11.08
CA GLN A 196 -8.39 39.98 -10.56
C GLN A 196 -8.32 40.00 -9.03
N THR A 197 -7.16 39.64 -8.45
CA THR A 197 -6.38 40.60 -7.62
C THR A 197 -5.01 40.06 -7.19
N GLN A 198 -3.99 40.87 -7.52
CA GLN A 198 -2.76 41.20 -6.78
C GLN A 198 -1.74 40.11 -6.41
N VAL A 199 -0.70 40.07 -7.25
CA VAL A 199 0.67 39.66 -6.89
C VAL A 199 1.35 40.83 -6.16
N ASN A 200 1.70 40.64 -4.89
CA ASN A 200 2.64 41.49 -4.16
C ASN A 200 3.99 40.76 -4.11
N VAL A 201 5.02 41.40 -4.66
CA VAL A 201 6.37 40.87 -4.79
C VAL A 201 7.26 41.64 -3.83
N ASN A 202 7.48 41.13 -2.61
CA ASN A 202 8.70 41.44 -1.85
C ASN A 202 8.86 40.54 -0.62
N ALA A 203 9.79 39.58 -0.66
CA ALA A 203 10.43 39.04 0.55
C ALA A 203 11.73 38.32 0.18
N GLN A 204 12.83 38.97 0.52
CA GLN A 204 14.20 38.48 0.47
C GLN A 204 14.43 37.48 1.62
N PRO A 205 15.04 36.29 1.43
CA PRO A 205 15.43 35.47 2.57
C PRO A 205 16.83 35.85 3.05
N GLN A 206 16.90 36.28 4.32
CA GLN A 206 18.12 36.37 5.09
C GLN A 206 18.65 34.96 5.38
N ASN A 207 19.96 34.82 5.19
CA ASN A 207 20.71 33.59 5.42
C ASN A 207 20.77 33.31 6.93
N ALA A 208 19.97 32.35 7.42
CA ALA A 208 20.10 31.81 8.77
C ALA A 208 20.57 30.35 8.64
N THR A 209 21.85 30.12 8.89
CA THR A 209 22.43 28.78 9.04
C THR A 209 21.83 28.13 10.30
N GLN A 210 20.71 27.42 10.14
CA GLN A 210 20.23 26.49 11.15
C GLN A 210 21.14 25.25 11.09
N ALA A 211 21.91 25.04 12.15
CA ALA A 211 22.69 23.83 12.32
C ALA A 211 21.73 22.63 12.35
N VAL A 212 21.95 21.69 11.43
CA VAL A 212 21.17 20.44 11.35
C VAL A 212 21.50 19.61 12.60
N PRO A 213 20.50 19.25 13.43
CA PRO A 213 20.75 18.45 14.62
C PRO A 213 21.26 17.06 14.22
N THR A 214 22.29 16.59 14.91
CA THR A 214 22.89 15.26 14.69
C THR A 214 21.89 14.13 14.99
N ALA A 215 22.10 12.96 14.39
CA ALA A 215 21.19 11.82 14.51
C ALA A 215 20.87 11.42 15.96
N GLU A 216 21.82 11.59 16.88
CA GLU A 216 21.63 11.36 18.31
C GLU A 216 20.67 12.37 18.96
N GLN A 217 20.69 13.63 18.54
CA GLN A 217 19.76 14.65 19.03
C GLN A 217 18.32 14.39 18.55
N TRP A 218 18.17 13.84 17.34
CA TRP A 218 16.87 13.44 16.81
C TRP A 218 16.27 12.26 17.59
N TYR A 219 17.11 11.26 17.91
CA TYR A 219 16.69 10.09 18.71
C TYR A 219 16.25 10.48 20.13
N GLN A 220 16.98 11.39 20.78
CA GLN A 220 16.58 11.89 22.11
C GLN A 220 15.28 12.70 22.06
N GLN A 221 15.08 13.52 21.04
CA GLN A 221 13.85 14.31 20.90
C GLN A 221 12.64 13.40 20.67
N GLN A 222 12.81 12.32 19.92
CA GLN A 222 11.75 11.34 19.71
C GLN A 222 11.39 10.58 20.99
N GLN A 223 12.37 10.20 21.82
CA GLN A 223 12.09 9.52 23.09
C GLN A 223 11.34 10.42 24.09
N GLN A 224 11.67 11.72 24.15
CA GLN A 224 10.93 12.66 25.00
C GLN A 224 9.48 12.83 24.55
N GLN A 225 9.23 12.90 23.24
CA GLN A 225 7.87 12.98 22.69
C GLN A 225 7.00 11.76 23.05
N PHE A 226 7.60 10.56 23.15
CA PHE A 226 6.90 9.35 23.58
C PHE A 226 6.55 9.36 25.08
N GLN A 227 7.38 9.96 25.93
CA GLN A 227 7.09 10.06 27.36
C GLN A 227 5.92 11.00 27.66
N PHE A 228 5.77 12.08 26.91
CA PHE A 228 4.65 13.03 27.10
C PHE A 228 3.28 12.50 26.62
N GLN A 229 3.23 11.40 25.86
CA GLN A 229 1.98 10.79 25.40
C GLN A 229 1.43 9.72 26.35
N LEU A 230 2.13 9.43 27.45
CA LEU A 230 1.78 8.40 28.44
C LEU A 230 1.34 8.97 29.79
N THR A 231 1.16 10.28 29.89
CA THR A 231 0.60 11.01 31.05
C THR A 231 -0.68 11.71 30.64
#